data_AF-A0A6M5Y7Z3-F1
#
_entry.id   AF-A0A6M5Y7Z3-F1
#
_cell.length_a   1.000
_cell.length_b   1.000
_cell.length_c   1.000
_cell.angle_alpha   90.00
_cell.angle_beta   90.00
_cell.angle_gamma   90.00
#
_symmetry.space_group_name_H-M   'P 1'
#
loop_
_entity.id
_entity.type
_entity.pdbx_description
1 polymer ?
#
loop_
_entity_poly.entity_id
_entity_poly.type
_entity_poly.pdbx_seq_one_letter_code
_entity_poly.pdbx_strand_id
1 'polypeptide(L)'
;MNKTLRNLLLFGFIWGCSGFFLGCLTLMGPVRWVVSWSRAHAYSDTVENWLVRILILLLAGGSFWLARKVRKAINETQKKSMKWGLPVGVFALATLALSLFMNPAFLNSTTGGSVDTTNKEFTFGPYPTAGMLVELKKEGYVGVISLLHPAVTPFEPVLLNDERTAGRQIGINIISVPMLPWISQNEEPIRQIREIAANPQGRYYVHCYLGKDRVNVVKRIISGNSTASVNDEEANSSRSLNEVDRFERGPVVNLGNDVYLTPYPTDEEYLGYLIAAGVKQVVCVLEPTDSEAAQRIQQEEKTLKVYQIAYLSYPIPEAKNDKEIAALLEKLRDLPRPLVIHRFFSDQPIEKKIVEAYRKRFGNPTYPN
;
A
#
# COMPACT_ATOMS: atom_id res chain seq x y z
N MET A 1 -17.80 -23.23 34.03
CA MET A 1 -16.76 -23.22 32.98
C MET A 1 -15.60 -24.09 33.40
N ASN A 2 -15.15 -25.04 32.56
CA ASN A 2 -14.02 -25.93 32.86
C ASN A 2 -12.75 -25.11 33.20
N LYS A 3 -12.02 -25.48 34.26
CA LYS A 3 -10.79 -24.79 34.72
C LYS A 3 -9.73 -24.72 33.61
N THR A 4 -9.66 -25.76 32.78
CA THR A 4 -8.76 -25.82 31.62
C THR A 4 -9.16 -24.79 30.56
N LEU A 5 -10.45 -24.71 30.22
CA LEU A 5 -10.97 -23.74 29.26
C LEU A 5 -10.74 -22.29 29.72
N ARG A 6 -10.99 -22.00 31.00
CA ARG A 6 -10.71 -20.67 31.58
C ARG A 6 -9.25 -20.28 31.46
N ASN A 7 -8.34 -21.20 31.74
CA ASN A 7 -6.90 -20.95 31.66
C ASN A 7 -6.44 -20.73 30.21
N LEU A 8 -7.05 -21.43 29.25
CA LEU A 8 -6.77 -21.24 27.83
C LEU A 8 -7.25 -19.87 27.34
N LEU A 9 -8.49 -19.49 27.69
CA LEU A 9 -9.04 -18.17 27.34
C LEU A 9 -8.23 -17.02 27.95
N LEU A 10 -7.87 -17.12 29.23
CA LEU A 10 -7.04 -16.11 29.89
C LEU A 10 -5.65 -16.00 29.24
N PHE A 11 -5.05 -17.14 28.89
CA PHE A 11 -3.79 -17.16 28.16
C PHE A 11 -3.92 -16.47 26.79
N GLY A 12 -4.92 -16.86 25.99
CA GLY A 12 -5.16 -16.29 24.67
C GLY A 12 -5.43 -14.78 24.74
N PHE A 13 -6.22 -14.33 25.71
CA PHE A 13 -6.48 -12.91 25.94
C PHE A 13 -5.21 -12.12 26.25
N ILE A 14 -4.39 -12.59 27.21
CA ILE A 14 -3.14 -11.93 27.58
C ILE A 14 -2.17 -11.94 26.40
N TRP A 15 -2.06 -13.08 25.70
CA TRP A 15 -1.16 -13.21 24.56
C TRP A 15 -1.56 -12.30 23.40
N GLY A 16 -2.84 -12.22 23.08
CA GLY A 16 -3.37 -11.29 22.07
C GLY A 16 -3.12 -9.83 22.44
N CYS A 17 -3.47 -9.40 23.65
CA CYS A 17 -3.32 -8.00 24.05
C CYS A 17 -1.84 -7.58 24.18
N SER A 18 -1.00 -8.40 24.83
CA SER A 18 0.43 -8.12 24.98
C SER A 18 1.17 -8.24 23.64
N GLY A 19 0.82 -9.24 22.82
CA GLY A 19 1.36 -9.40 21.48
C GLY A 19 1.01 -8.22 20.58
N PHE A 20 -0.23 -7.72 20.63
CA PHE A 20 -0.64 -6.53 19.89
C PHE A 20 0.16 -5.29 20.31
N PHE A 21 0.24 -5.01 21.62
CA PHE A 21 1.00 -3.87 22.14
C PHE A 21 2.49 -3.94 21.77
N LEU A 22 3.12 -5.08 22.01
CA LEU A 22 4.54 -5.28 21.68
C LEU A 22 4.78 -5.25 20.17
N GLY A 23 3.82 -5.75 19.37
CA GLY A 23 3.88 -5.68 17.91
C GLY A 23 3.86 -4.24 17.41
N CYS A 24 2.97 -3.40 17.95
CA CYS A 24 2.94 -1.96 17.65
C CYS A 24 4.29 -1.30 17.96
N LEU A 25 4.86 -1.54 19.15
CA LEU A 25 6.19 -1.02 19.51
C LEU A 25 7.31 -1.53 18.59
N THR A 26 7.25 -2.82 18.25
CA THR A 26 8.24 -3.48 17.39
C THR A 26 8.25 -2.88 15.98
N LEU A 27 7.07 -2.61 15.42
CA LEU A 27 6.92 -1.95 14.12
C LEU A 27 7.49 -0.53 14.12
N MET A 28 7.30 0.22 15.21
CA MET A 28 7.72 1.61 15.29
C MET A 28 9.21 1.81 15.57
N GLY A 29 9.85 0.88 16.28
CA GLY A 29 11.26 0.98 16.65
C GLY A 29 12.13 -0.10 15.98
N PRO A 30 12.19 -1.31 16.54
CA PRO A 30 13.07 -2.38 16.08
C PRO A 30 13.04 -2.68 14.57
N VAL A 31 11.84 -2.80 13.97
CA VAL A 31 11.72 -3.11 12.54
C VAL A 31 12.30 -1.99 11.70
N ARG A 32 11.98 -0.74 12.02
CA ARG A 32 12.54 0.42 11.31
C ARG A 32 14.03 0.55 11.48
N TRP A 33 14.53 0.32 12.70
CA TRP A 33 15.95 0.33 12.96
C TRP A 33 16.66 -0.72 12.10
N VAL A 34 16.15 -1.96 12.05
CA VAL A 34 16.70 -3.02 11.20
C VAL A 34 16.64 -2.66 9.71
N VAL A 35 15.52 -2.15 9.22
CA VAL A 35 15.37 -1.74 7.81
C VAL A 35 16.35 -0.60 7.48
N SER A 36 16.40 0.45 8.30
CA SER A 36 17.31 1.58 8.09
C SER A 36 18.78 1.16 8.15
N TRP A 37 19.13 0.26 9.08
CA TRP A 37 20.47 -0.28 9.23
C TRP A 37 20.85 -1.18 8.05
N SER A 38 19.93 -2.03 7.58
CA SER A 38 20.09 -2.89 6.41
C SER A 38 20.38 -2.06 5.16
N ARG A 39 19.58 -1.03 4.92
CA ARG A 39 19.77 -0.09 3.79
C ARG A 39 21.08 0.68 3.88
N ALA A 40 21.46 1.15 5.07
CA ALA A 40 22.74 1.84 5.28
C ALA A 40 23.96 0.96 4.97
N HIS A 41 23.83 -0.37 5.03
CA HIS A 41 24.88 -1.33 4.70
C HIS A 41 24.70 -1.96 3.31
N ALA A 42 23.77 -1.44 2.50
CA ALA A 42 23.45 -1.96 1.16
C ALA A 42 23.18 -3.47 1.13
N TYR A 43 22.57 -4.01 2.18
CA TYR A 43 22.15 -5.41 2.18
C TYR A 43 21.00 -5.64 1.21
N SER A 44 20.94 -6.85 0.66
CA SER A 44 19.84 -7.24 -0.23
C SER A 44 18.52 -7.35 0.53
N ASP A 45 17.42 -7.12 -0.17
CA ASP A 45 16.07 -7.22 0.39
C ASP A 45 15.78 -8.61 0.97
N THR A 46 16.45 -9.66 0.46
CA THR A 46 16.36 -11.01 1.02
C THR A 46 16.89 -11.06 2.46
N VAL A 47 18.02 -10.40 2.74
CA VAL A 47 18.60 -10.34 4.09
C VAL A 47 17.74 -9.47 4.99
N GLU A 48 17.28 -8.31 4.50
CA GLU A 48 16.36 -7.43 5.23
C GLU A 48 15.11 -8.18 5.68
N ASN A 49 14.45 -8.88 4.74
CA ASN A 49 13.26 -9.67 5.00
C ASN A 49 13.51 -10.79 6.03
N TRP A 50 14.67 -11.44 5.98
CA TRP A 50 15.04 -12.44 6.97
C TRP A 50 15.21 -11.84 8.37
N LEU A 51 15.88 -10.69 8.49
CA LEU A 51 16.05 -10.00 9.76
C LEU A 51 14.70 -9.58 10.35
N VAL A 52 13.80 -9.05 9.53
CA VAL A 52 12.43 -8.71 9.96
C VAL A 52 11.66 -9.95 10.40
N ARG A 53 11.75 -11.08 9.68
CA ARG A 53 11.12 -12.35 10.11
C ARG A 53 11.68 -12.87 11.43
N ILE A 54 12.99 -12.76 11.65
CA ILE A 54 13.60 -13.13 12.93
C ILE A 54 13.04 -12.25 14.05
N LEU A 55 12.92 -10.94 13.84
CA LEU A 55 12.28 -10.04 14.81
C LEU A 55 10.83 -10.44 15.11
N ILE A 56 10.05 -10.79 14.09
CA ILE A 56 8.66 -11.24 14.26
C ILE A 56 8.60 -12.55 15.06
N LEU A 57 9.49 -13.51 14.78
CA LEU A 57 9.56 -14.77 15.53
C LEU A 57 9.98 -14.54 16.99
N LEU A 58 10.95 -13.65 17.24
CA LEU A 58 11.34 -13.24 18.59
C LEU A 58 10.19 -12.54 19.33
N LEU A 59 9.42 -11.70 18.64
CA LEU A 59 8.23 -11.06 19.18
C LEU A 59 7.14 -12.09 19.52
N ALA A 60 6.86 -13.04 18.62
CA ALA A 60 5.88 -14.09 18.85
C ALA A 60 6.29 -14.99 20.03
N GLY A 61 7.56 -15.43 20.08
CA GLY A 61 8.09 -16.22 21.18
C GLY A 61 8.14 -15.45 22.50
N GLY A 62 8.57 -14.18 22.46
CA GLY A 62 8.64 -13.30 23.62
C GLY A 62 7.27 -12.97 24.21
N SER A 63 6.29 -12.65 23.37
CA SER A 63 4.89 -12.41 23.78
C SER A 63 4.25 -13.69 24.33
N PHE A 64 4.50 -14.85 23.72
CA PHE A 64 4.02 -16.15 24.22
C PHE A 64 4.60 -16.46 25.61
N TRP A 65 5.91 -16.27 25.78
CA TRP A 65 6.60 -16.47 27.05
C TRP A 65 6.08 -15.52 28.14
N LEU A 66 5.92 -14.23 27.80
CA LEU A 66 5.36 -13.22 28.69
C LEU A 66 3.93 -13.59 29.11
N ALA A 67 3.07 -13.95 28.15
CA ALA A 67 1.70 -14.38 28.44
C ALA A 67 1.66 -15.60 29.36
N ARG A 68 2.57 -16.57 29.17
CA ARG A 68 2.68 -17.75 30.05
C ARG A 68 3.09 -17.35 31.47
N LYS A 69 4.05 -16.42 31.62
CA LYS A 69 4.51 -15.90 32.92
C LYS A 69 3.42 -15.12 33.64
N VAL A 70 2.74 -14.19 32.96
CA VAL A 70 1.65 -13.38 33.53
C VAL A 70 0.48 -14.27 33.94
N ARG A 71 0.08 -15.22 33.09
CA ARG A 71 -0.95 -16.21 33.43
C ARG A 71 -0.57 -17.04 34.65
N LYS A 72 0.69 -17.52 34.72
CA LYS A 72 1.18 -18.28 35.88
C LYS A 72 1.07 -17.44 37.15
N ALA A 73 1.51 -16.18 37.12
CA ALA A 73 1.41 -15.26 38.25
C ALA A 73 -0.04 -15.01 38.70
N ILE A 74 -0.99 -14.86 37.76
CA ILE A 74 -2.43 -14.70 38.06
C ILE A 74 -3.00 -15.93 38.75
N ASN A 75 -2.59 -17.13 38.33
CA ASN A 75 -3.10 -18.39 38.90
C ASN A 75 -2.50 -18.70 40.27
N GLU A 76 -1.26 -18.30 40.52
CA GLU A 76 -0.55 -18.59 41.77
C GLU A 76 -0.81 -17.54 42.86
N THR A 77 -1.13 -16.31 42.49
CA THR A 77 -1.39 -15.25 43.47
C THR A 77 -2.73 -15.44 44.20
N GLN A 78 -2.76 -15.18 45.49
CA GLN A 78 -4.01 -15.10 46.27
C GLN A 78 -4.60 -13.69 46.28
N LYS A 79 -3.81 -12.67 45.90
CA LYS A 79 -4.24 -11.27 45.92
C LYS A 79 -5.23 -10.98 44.81
N LYS A 80 -6.46 -10.58 45.16
CA LYS A 80 -7.52 -10.20 44.21
C LYS A 80 -7.08 -9.08 43.27
N SER A 81 -6.30 -8.12 43.76
CA SER A 81 -5.77 -7.01 42.96
C SER A 81 -4.90 -7.47 41.80
N MET A 82 -4.04 -8.49 41.99
CA MET A 82 -3.21 -9.01 40.91
C MET A 82 -4.01 -9.86 39.91
N LYS A 83 -5.04 -10.59 40.38
CA LYS A 83 -5.88 -11.42 39.51
C LYS A 83 -6.62 -10.61 38.45
N TRP A 84 -7.06 -9.40 38.81
CA TRP A 84 -7.79 -8.49 37.91
C TRP A 84 -6.89 -7.41 37.32
N GLY A 85 -5.94 -6.89 38.10
CA GLY A 85 -5.07 -5.79 37.70
C GLY A 85 -4.14 -6.16 36.55
N LEU A 86 -3.62 -7.39 36.49
CA LEU A 86 -2.75 -7.81 35.39
C LEU A 86 -3.50 -7.90 34.04
N PRO A 87 -4.64 -8.60 33.92
CA PRO A 87 -5.43 -8.57 32.69
C PRO A 87 -5.87 -7.16 32.28
N VAL A 88 -6.35 -6.36 33.24
CA VAL A 88 -6.78 -4.97 32.98
C VAL A 88 -5.61 -4.11 32.51
N GLY A 89 -4.42 -4.26 33.11
CA GLY A 89 -3.23 -3.52 32.71
C GLY A 89 -2.77 -3.86 31.29
N VAL A 90 -2.74 -5.15 30.93
CA VAL A 90 -2.38 -5.56 29.55
C VAL A 90 -3.42 -5.08 28.55
N PHE A 91 -4.71 -5.11 28.90
CA PHE A 91 -5.77 -4.56 28.07
C PHE A 91 -5.66 -3.04 27.89
N ALA A 92 -5.35 -2.31 28.96
CA ALA A 92 -5.13 -0.87 28.91
C ALA A 92 -3.94 -0.51 28.00
N LEU A 93 -2.84 -1.27 28.06
CA LEU A 93 -1.71 -1.09 27.15
C LEU A 93 -2.08 -1.36 25.69
N ALA A 94 -2.81 -2.44 25.41
CA ALA A 94 -3.29 -2.72 24.06
C ALA A 94 -4.21 -1.61 23.53
N THR A 95 -5.11 -1.11 24.38
CA THR A 95 -6.02 0.00 24.05
C THR A 95 -5.25 1.30 23.81
N LEU A 96 -4.22 1.58 24.61
CA LEU A 96 -3.34 2.74 24.42
C LEU A 96 -2.58 2.64 23.09
N ALA A 97 -2.00 1.48 22.75
CA ALA A 97 -1.36 1.29 21.45
C ALA A 97 -2.34 1.48 20.29
N LEU A 98 -3.55 0.94 20.40
CA LEU A 98 -4.60 1.14 19.40
C LEU A 98 -4.93 2.64 19.26
N SER A 99 -5.11 3.34 20.37
CA SER A 99 -5.40 4.79 20.39
C SER A 99 -4.28 5.61 19.75
N LEU A 100 -3.02 5.27 19.99
CA LEU A 100 -1.88 5.92 19.34
C LEU A 100 -1.85 5.66 17.83
N PHE A 101 -2.14 4.44 17.39
CA PHE A 101 -2.22 4.09 15.96
C PHE A 101 -3.44 4.72 15.28
N MET A 102 -4.51 5.01 16.02
CA MET A 102 -5.66 5.78 15.53
C MET A 102 -5.37 7.28 15.43
N ASN A 103 -4.25 7.77 15.98
CA ASN A 103 -3.86 9.18 15.90
C ASN A 103 -3.00 9.44 14.65
N PRO A 104 -3.55 10.08 13.60
CA PRO A 104 -2.82 10.31 12.36
C PRO A 104 -1.60 11.22 12.57
N ALA A 105 -1.63 12.18 13.50
CA ALA A 105 -0.47 13.06 13.75
C ALA A 105 0.74 12.25 14.27
N PHE A 106 0.50 11.27 15.14
CA PHE A 106 1.53 10.38 15.65
C PHE A 106 2.08 9.45 14.55
N LEU A 107 1.23 8.91 13.69
CA LEU A 107 1.69 8.09 12.57
C LEU A 107 2.40 8.92 11.49
N ASN A 108 1.94 10.12 11.17
CA ASN A 108 2.55 10.96 10.13
C ASN A 108 3.93 11.47 10.53
N SER A 109 4.08 11.94 11.78
CA SER A 109 5.39 12.32 12.35
C SER A 109 6.40 11.18 12.37
N THR A 110 5.92 9.94 12.39
CA THR A 110 6.78 8.76 12.39
C THR A 110 6.95 8.16 10.99
N THR A 111 6.01 8.33 10.04
CA THR A 111 6.03 7.71 8.69
C THR A 111 6.44 8.65 7.55
N GLY A 112 6.70 9.93 7.84
CA GLY A 112 7.30 10.89 6.92
C GLY A 112 6.37 11.31 5.77
N GLY A 113 5.11 11.66 6.07
CA GLY A 113 4.24 12.25 5.06
C GLY A 113 4.76 13.62 4.63
N SER A 114 5.12 13.77 3.35
CA SER A 114 5.48 15.06 2.76
C SER A 114 4.25 15.73 2.13
N VAL A 115 4.24 17.06 2.14
CA VAL A 115 3.25 17.85 1.41
C VAL A 115 3.85 18.21 0.06
N ASP A 116 3.17 17.85 -1.02
CA ASP A 116 3.56 18.16 -2.39
C ASP A 116 2.70 19.30 -2.92
N THR A 117 3.36 20.38 -3.35
CA THR A 117 2.76 21.63 -3.84
C THR A 117 2.99 21.86 -5.34
N THR A 118 3.43 20.83 -6.08
CA THR A 118 3.85 20.95 -7.49
C THR A 118 2.72 21.44 -8.41
N ASN A 119 1.46 21.19 -8.05
CA ASN A 119 0.30 21.68 -8.79
C ASN A 119 -0.29 22.93 -8.09
N LYS A 120 -0.43 24.04 -8.85
CA LYS A 120 -0.93 25.32 -8.32
C LYS A 120 -2.36 25.23 -7.78
N GLU A 121 -3.16 24.29 -8.31
CA GLU A 121 -4.57 24.10 -7.95
C GLU A 121 -4.76 22.94 -6.97
N PHE A 122 -3.82 22.00 -6.89
CA PHE A 122 -3.92 20.80 -6.05
C PHE A 122 -2.66 20.58 -5.22
N THR A 123 -2.82 20.51 -3.91
CA THR A 123 -1.75 20.17 -2.98
C THR A 123 -2.06 18.81 -2.36
N PHE A 124 -1.06 17.96 -2.25
CA PHE A 124 -1.23 16.57 -1.83
C PHE A 124 -0.52 16.34 -0.50
N GLY A 125 -1.10 15.56 0.39
CA GLY A 125 -0.43 15.23 1.65
C GLY A 125 -1.19 14.27 2.56
N PRO A 126 -0.73 14.15 3.82
CA PRO A 126 -1.35 13.27 4.81
C PRO A 126 -2.65 13.85 5.39
N TYR A 127 -3.34 13.06 6.23
CA TYR A 127 -4.54 13.48 6.94
C TYR A 127 -4.37 14.85 7.65
N PRO A 128 -5.21 15.86 7.35
CA PRO A 128 -5.10 17.18 7.94
C PRO A 128 -5.72 17.21 9.34
N THR A 129 -4.92 17.65 10.32
CA THR A 129 -5.45 17.94 11.66
C THR A 129 -6.31 19.21 11.65
N ALA A 130 -7.13 19.43 12.68
CA ALA A 130 -7.94 20.65 12.80
C ALA A 130 -7.10 21.94 12.71
N GLY A 131 -5.87 21.95 13.26
CA GLY A 131 -4.94 23.07 13.13
C GLY A 131 -4.51 23.30 11.67
N MET A 132 -4.18 22.22 10.95
CA MET A 132 -3.85 22.30 9.53
C MET A 132 -5.02 22.80 8.68
N LEU A 133 -6.26 22.41 9.01
CA LEU A 133 -7.45 22.94 8.31
C LEU A 133 -7.59 24.46 8.47
N VAL A 134 -7.21 25.01 9.63
CA VAL A 134 -7.17 26.47 9.84
C VAL A 134 -6.10 27.12 8.96
N GLU A 135 -4.92 26.52 8.87
CA GLU A 135 -3.83 27.00 8.01
C GLU A 135 -4.22 26.96 6.54
N LEU A 136 -4.76 25.85 6.06
CA LEU A 136 -5.26 25.71 4.69
C LEU A 136 -6.33 26.78 4.38
N LYS A 137 -7.24 27.06 5.32
CA LYS A 137 -8.23 28.14 5.12
C LYS A 137 -7.57 29.52 5.01
N LYS A 138 -6.57 29.80 5.85
CA LYS A 138 -5.80 31.07 5.81
C LYS A 138 -5.00 31.22 4.52
N GLU A 139 -4.49 30.13 3.97
CA GLU A 139 -3.77 30.07 2.70
C GLU A 139 -4.67 30.16 1.46
N GLY A 140 -5.98 30.25 1.66
CA GLY A 140 -6.96 30.46 0.59
C GLY A 140 -7.41 29.18 -0.13
N TYR A 141 -7.25 28.01 0.48
CA TYR A 141 -7.83 26.78 -0.07
C TYR A 141 -9.36 26.83 -0.04
N VAL A 142 -9.97 26.46 -1.15
CA VAL A 142 -11.44 26.45 -1.30
C VAL A 142 -12.06 25.18 -0.72
N GLY A 143 -11.29 24.10 -0.64
CA GLY A 143 -11.75 22.86 -0.01
C GLY A 143 -10.65 21.82 0.18
N VAL A 144 -11.02 20.79 0.93
CA VAL A 144 -10.21 19.60 1.21
C VAL A 144 -10.91 18.38 0.61
N ILE A 145 -10.21 17.63 -0.22
CA ILE A 145 -10.69 16.39 -0.84
C ILE A 145 -10.21 15.21 0.00
N SER A 146 -11.13 14.55 0.68
CA SER A 146 -10.86 13.41 1.54
C SER A 146 -11.08 12.11 0.77
N LEU A 147 -10.00 11.34 0.61
CA LEU A 147 -10.02 10.02 -0.04
C LEU A 147 -10.33 8.87 0.94
N LEU A 148 -10.64 9.20 2.20
CA LEU A 148 -11.00 8.23 3.23
C LEU A 148 -12.34 7.55 2.89
N HIS A 149 -12.45 6.27 3.20
CA HIS A 149 -13.58 5.43 2.85
C HIS A 149 -14.27 4.88 4.11
N PRO A 150 -15.61 5.01 4.25
CA PRO A 150 -16.33 4.61 5.46
C PRO A 150 -16.32 3.10 5.74
N ALA A 151 -16.06 2.27 4.74
CA ALA A 151 -15.91 0.83 4.93
C ALA A 151 -14.56 0.41 5.56
N VAL A 152 -13.56 1.30 5.61
CA VAL A 152 -12.22 1.00 6.17
C VAL A 152 -12.26 1.19 7.69
N THR A 153 -12.96 0.26 8.34
CA THR A 153 -13.15 0.24 9.80
C THR A 153 -11.92 -0.33 10.52
N PRO A 154 -11.64 0.12 11.76
CA PRO A 154 -12.32 1.17 12.53
C PRO A 154 -11.77 2.59 12.31
N PHE A 155 -10.73 2.77 11.48
CA PHE A 155 -9.91 3.99 11.49
C PHE A 155 -10.56 5.15 10.73
N GLU A 156 -10.92 4.94 9.47
CA GLU A 156 -11.31 6.03 8.57
C GLU A 156 -12.67 6.68 8.88
N PRO A 157 -13.70 5.96 9.39
CA PRO A 157 -14.99 6.57 9.72
C PRO A 157 -14.93 7.64 10.81
N VAL A 158 -14.11 7.42 11.84
CA VAL A 158 -13.95 8.39 12.95
C VAL A 158 -13.30 9.66 12.41
N LEU A 159 -12.22 9.49 11.63
CA LEU A 159 -11.49 10.56 11.00
C LEU A 159 -12.35 11.38 10.02
N LEU A 160 -13.18 10.72 9.21
CA LEU A 160 -14.15 11.41 8.33
C LEU A 160 -15.13 12.29 9.12
N ASN A 161 -15.56 11.84 10.30
CA ASN A 161 -16.46 12.62 11.15
C ASN A 161 -15.74 13.83 11.79
N ASP A 162 -14.50 13.63 12.22
CA ASP A 162 -13.65 14.68 12.79
C ASP A 162 -13.36 15.77 11.75
N GLU A 163 -12.96 15.39 10.52
CA GLU A 163 -12.76 16.30 9.39
C GLU A 163 -14.01 17.10 9.08
N ARG A 164 -15.16 16.44 8.96
CA ARG A 164 -16.44 17.10 8.66
C ARG A 164 -16.82 18.10 9.75
N THR A 165 -16.59 17.76 11.01
CA THR A 165 -16.90 18.62 12.14
C THR A 165 -15.99 19.85 12.17
N ALA A 166 -14.67 19.64 12.05
CA ALA A 166 -13.69 20.72 12.00
C ALA A 166 -13.90 21.62 10.77
N GLY A 167 -14.15 21.03 9.60
CA GLY A 167 -14.42 21.77 8.37
C GLY A 167 -15.64 22.70 8.48
N ARG A 168 -16.74 22.23 9.09
CA ARG A 168 -17.93 23.05 9.37
C ARG A 168 -17.64 24.20 10.33
N GLN A 169 -16.84 23.96 11.37
CA GLN A 169 -16.47 24.99 12.35
C GLN A 169 -15.58 26.09 11.74
N ILE A 170 -14.67 25.70 10.84
CA ILE A 170 -13.69 26.60 10.22
C ILE A 170 -14.26 27.28 8.95
N GLY A 171 -15.30 26.70 8.35
CA GLY A 171 -15.86 27.16 7.08
C GLY A 171 -14.99 26.80 5.87
N ILE A 172 -14.30 25.66 5.93
CA ILE A 172 -13.61 25.06 4.78
C ILE A 172 -14.43 23.87 4.27
N ASN A 173 -14.62 23.78 2.95
CA ASN A 173 -15.45 22.74 2.36
C ASN A 173 -14.71 21.39 2.42
N ILE A 174 -15.35 20.35 2.98
CA ILE A 174 -14.82 18.98 2.97
C ILE A 174 -15.57 18.19 1.88
N ILE A 175 -14.85 17.84 0.83
CA ILE A 175 -15.36 17.09 -0.32
C ILE A 175 -14.96 15.63 -0.11
N SER A 176 -15.95 14.79 0.19
CA SER A 176 -15.73 13.36 0.41
C SER A 176 -15.73 12.63 -0.93
N VAL A 177 -14.59 12.05 -1.32
CA VAL A 177 -14.42 11.24 -2.53
C VAL A 177 -13.84 9.89 -2.12
N PRO A 178 -14.64 9.02 -1.50
CA PRO A 178 -14.14 7.88 -0.74
C PRO A 178 -13.50 6.84 -1.66
N MET A 179 -12.21 6.56 -1.47
CA MET A 179 -11.47 5.62 -2.32
C MET A 179 -10.92 4.46 -1.50
N LEU A 180 -11.12 3.23 -1.99
CA LEU A 180 -10.65 2.02 -1.34
C LEU A 180 -9.12 1.88 -1.49
N PRO A 181 -8.42 1.23 -0.53
CA PRO A 181 -6.98 1.02 -0.61
C PRO A 181 -6.58 -0.12 -1.56
N TRP A 182 -7.54 -0.70 -2.28
CA TRP A 182 -7.36 -1.64 -3.38
C TRP A 182 -7.87 -1.05 -4.69
N ILE A 183 -7.49 -1.64 -5.82
CA ILE A 183 -7.84 -1.12 -7.16
C ILE A 183 -9.34 -1.24 -7.51
N SER A 184 -10.00 -2.31 -7.08
CA SER A 184 -11.39 -2.58 -7.45
C SER A 184 -12.38 -1.59 -6.81
N GLN A 185 -13.49 -1.29 -7.50
CA GLN A 185 -14.63 -0.48 -7.02
C GLN A 185 -14.35 1.02 -6.80
N ASN A 186 -13.35 1.58 -7.48
CA ASN A 186 -13.02 3.01 -7.40
C ASN A 186 -13.51 3.84 -8.60
N GLU A 187 -14.36 3.28 -9.48
CA GLU A 187 -14.79 3.95 -10.71
C GLU A 187 -15.50 5.28 -10.45
N GLU A 188 -16.38 5.29 -9.45
CA GLU A 188 -17.14 6.47 -9.05
C GLU A 188 -16.23 7.57 -8.47
N PRO A 189 -15.39 7.30 -7.45
CA PRO A 189 -14.38 8.25 -6.96
C PRO A 189 -13.51 8.84 -8.06
N ILE A 190 -13.00 7.99 -8.97
CA ILE A 190 -12.14 8.44 -10.06
C ILE A 190 -12.88 9.40 -11.00
N ARG A 191 -14.16 9.14 -11.29
CA ARG A 191 -14.98 10.04 -12.10
C ARG A 191 -15.14 11.40 -11.42
N GLN A 192 -15.46 11.42 -10.13
CA GLN A 192 -15.60 12.67 -9.36
C GLN A 192 -14.29 13.47 -9.32
N ILE A 193 -13.14 12.80 -9.11
CA ILE A 193 -11.83 13.45 -9.18
C ILE A 193 -11.59 14.10 -10.54
N ARG A 194 -11.93 13.42 -11.63
CA ARG A 194 -11.80 13.98 -12.99
C ARG A 194 -12.69 15.19 -13.20
N GLU A 195 -13.94 15.14 -12.73
CA GLU A 195 -14.87 16.26 -12.82
C GLU A 195 -14.37 17.49 -12.06
N ILE A 196 -13.81 17.30 -10.85
CA ILE A 196 -13.20 18.38 -10.06
C ILE A 196 -11.94 18.92 -10.76
N ALA A 197 -11.09 18.04 -11.28
CA ALA A 197 -9.86 18.40 -11.96
C ALA A 197 -10.08 19.14 -13.29
N ALA A 198 -11.19 18.87 -13.98
CA ALA A 198 -11.52 19.53 -15.24
C ALA A 198 -11.96 20.99 -15.06
N ASN A 199 -12.54 21.35 -13.91
CA ASN A 199 -13.06 22.70 -13.64
C ASN A 199 -12.76 23.12 -12.18
N PRO A 200 -11.48 23.32 -11.82
CA PRO A 200 -11.12 23.67 -10.45
C PRO A 200 -11.69 25.04 -10.08
N GLN A 201 -12.39 25.12 -8.94
CA GLN A 201 -12.95 26.38 -8.42
C GLN A 201 -11.97 27.12 -7.48
N GLY A 202 -10.71 26.70 -7.45
CA GLY A 202 -9.66 27.25 -6.59
C GLY A 202 -8.65 26.17 -6.16
N ARG A 203 -7.94 26.43 -5.05
CA ARG A 203 -6.93 25.50 -4.51
C ARG A 203 -7.57 24.42 -3.63
N TYR A 204 -7.26 23.15 -3.90
CA TYR A 204 -7.70 22.00 -3.13
C TYR A 204 -6.54 21.30 -2.44
N TYR A 205 -6.77 20.85 -1.21
CA TYR A 205 -5.85 19.93 -0.51
C TYR A 205 -6.40 18.52 -0.59
N VAL A 206 -5.66 17.59 -1.17
CA VAL A 206 -6.07 16.19 -1.36
C VAL A 206 -5.27 15.32 -0.40
N HIS A 207 -5.97 14.47 0.35
CA HIS A 207 -5.30 13.56 1.26
C HIS A 207 -5.98 12.19 1.35
N CYS A 208 -5.22 11.23 1.86
CA CYS A 208 -5.75 10.00 2.40
C CYS A 208 -5.26 9.86 3.85
N TYR A 209 -5.14 8.64 4.38
CA TYR A 209 -4.60 8.44 5.72
C TYR A 209 -3.13 8.90 5.84
N LEU A 210 -2.22 8.33 5.04
CA LEU A 210 -0.78 8.62 5.06
C LEU A 210 -0.30 9.57 3.95
N GLY A 211 -1.16 9.91 2.99
CA GLY A 211 -0.77 10.73 1.83
C GLY A 211 0.10 10.03 0.79
N LYS A 212 0.06 8.68 0.71
CA LYS A 212 0.90 7.89 -0.21
C LYS A 212 0.09 7.33 -1.38
N ASP A 213 -0.28 6.04 -1.33
CA ASP A 213 -0.80 5.28 -2.48
C ASP A 213 -2.01 5.96 -3.15
N ARG A 214 -3.11 6.12 -2.42
CA ARG A 214 -4.36 6.73 -2.94
C ARG A 214 -4.16 8.17 -3.44
N VAL A 215 -3.31 8.93 -2.76
CA VAL A 215 -3.01 10.31 -3.12
C VAL A 215 -2.20 10.38 -4.42
N ASN A 216 -1.23 9.50 -4.59
CA ASN A 216 -0.43 9.40 -5.82
C ASN A 216 -1.26 8.96 -7.02
N VAL A 217 -2.25 8.07 -6.83
CA VAL A 217 -3.24 7.74 -7.87
C VAL A 217 -4.00 9.00 -8.32
N VAL A 218 -4.51 9.79 -7.37
CA VAL A 218 -5.24 11.02 -7.69
C VAL A 218 -4.32 12.06 -8.34
N LYS A 219 -3.10 12.24 -7.82
CA LYS A 219 -2.09 13.12 -8.43
C LYS A 219 -1.88 12.80 -9.90
N ARG A 220 -1.77 11.51 -10.26
CA ARG A 220 -1.61 11.08 -11.66
C ARG A 220 -2.84 11.35 -12.53
N ILE A 221 -4.05 11.09 -12.01
CA ILE A 221 -5.29 11.38 -12.72
C ILE A 221 -5.39 12.88 -13.03
N ILE A 222 -5.04 13.73 -12.07
CA ILE A 222 -5.06 15.20 -12.23
C ILE A 222 -3.95 15.65 -13.19
N SER A 223 -2.75 15.10 -13.06
CA SER A 223 -1.60 15.47 -13.90
C SER A 223 -1.78 15.02 -15.35
N GLY A 224 -2.38 13.84 -15.59
CA GLY A 224 -2.68 13.34 -16.94
C GLY A 224 -3.73 14.17 -17.68
N ASN A 225 -4.54 14.94 -16.97
CA ASN A 225 -5.50 15.90 -17.54
C ASN A 225 -4.91 17.32 -17.73
N SER A 226 -3.75 17.59 -17.15
CA SER A 226 -3.12 18.90 -17.16
C SER A 226 -2.03 18.95 -18.23
N THR A 227 -2.03 19.95 -19.12
CA THR A 227 -0.95 20.21 -20.11
C THR A 227 0.38 20.64 -19.46
N ALA A 228 0.50 20.55 -18.14
CA ALA A 228 1.67 20.95 -17.39
C ALA A 228 2.56 19.73 -17.10
N SER A 229 3.76 19.73 -17.66
CA SER A 229 4.84 18.79 -17.34
C SER A 229 5.12 18.84 -15.83
N VAL A 230 4.74 17.80 -15.12
CA VAL A 230 5.18 17.56 -13.75
C VAL A 230 6.62 17.07 -13.86
N ASN A 231 7.56 17.79 -13.24
CA ASN A 231 8.92 17.28 -13.07
C ASN A 231 8.83 16.02 -12.20
N ASP A 232 9.24 14.88 -12.76
CA ASP A 232 9.22 13.55 -12.14
C ASP A 232 10.15 13.41 -10.91
N GLU A 233 10.83 14.48 -10.49
CA GLU A 233 11.86 14.44 -9.44
C GLU A 233 11.32 14.36 -8.00
N GLU A 234 10.01 14.56 -7.78
CA GLU A 234 9.37 14.39 -6.45
C GLU A 234 8.58 13.07 -6.31
N ALA A 235 8.88 12.06 -7.14
CA ALA A 235 8.31 10.70 -7.04
C ALA A 235 8.76 9.90 -5.79
N ASN A 236 9.51 10.51 -4.86
CA ASN A 236 10.08 9.86 -3.67
C ASN A 236 9.06 9.42 -2.60
N SER A 237 7.75 9.60 -2.81
CA SER A 237 6.70 9.11 -1.89
C SER A 237 5.90 7.92 -2.42
N SER A 238 5.98 7.63 -3.72
CA SER A 238 5.29 6.49 -4.34
C SER A 238 6.15 5.24 -4.29
N ARG A 239 5.56 4.11 -3.90
CA ARG A 239 6.21 2.79 -4.01
C ARG A 239 6.68 2.58 -5.45
N SER A 240 7.87 2.01 -5.63
CA SER A 240 8.42 1.71 -6.96
C SER A 240 8.58 0.20 -7.19
N LEU A 241 8.43 -0.23 -8.45
CA LEU A 241 8.74 -1.61 -8.85
C LEU A 241 10.23 -1.95 -8.70
N ASN A 242 11.10 -0.94 -8.58
CA ASN A 242 12.53 -1.14 -8.29
C ASN A 242 12.81 -1.44 -6.81
N GLU A 243 11.84 -1.20 -5.92
CA GLU A 243 11.99 -1.39 -4.47
C GLU A 243 11.36 -2.71 -3.98
N VAL A 244 10.88 -3.54 -4.90
CA VAL A 244 10.16 -4.77 -4.57
C VAL A 244 10.69 -5.93 -5.40
N ASP A 245 11.27 -6.91 -4.72
CA ASP A 245 11.76 -8.13 -5.35
C ASP A 245 10.66 -9.18 -5.58
N ARG A 246 9.50 -9.04 -4.92
CA ARG A 246 8.49 -10.10 -4.87
C ARG A 246 7.09 -9.58 -4.56
N PHE A 247 6.12 -10.08 -5.31
CA PHE A 247 4.69 -10.03 -5.01
C PHE A 247 4.20 -11.35 -4.41
N GLU A 248 2.98 -11.38 -3.88
CA GLU A 248 2.39 -12.55 -3.23
C GLU A 248 2.54 -13.82 -4.10
N ARG A 249 2.34 -13.67 -5.41
CA ARG A 249 2.32 -14.76 -6.40
C ARG A 249 3.66 -15.02 -7.09
N GLY A 250 4.76 -14.38 -6.69
CA GLY A 250 6.06 -14.63 -7.34
C GLY A 250 7.01 -13.43 -7.39
N PRO A 251 8.24 -13.66 -7.88
CA PRO A 251 9.25 -12.61 -8.00
C PRO A 251 8.86 -11.50 -8.98
N VAL A 252 9.29 -10.28 -8.68
CA VAL A 252 9.28 -9.16 -9.63
C VAL A 252 10.66 -9.11 -10.27
N VAL A 253 10.71 -9.16 -11.60
CA VAL A 253 11.96 -9.19 -12.36
C VAL A 253 12.08 -7.92 -13.17
N ASN A 254 13.07 -7.09 -12.84
CA ASN A 254 13.46 -5.96 -13.68
C ASN A 254 14.18 -6.50 -14.93
N LEU A 255 13.60 -6.27 -16.11
CA LEU A 255 14.16 -6.65 -17.40
C LEU A 255 15.08 -5.58 -18.00
N GLY A 256 15.08 -4.37 -17.43
CA GLY A 256 15.78 -3.20 -17.92
C GLY A 256 14.92 -2.33 -18.85
N ASN A 257 15.33 -1.08 -19.05
CA ASN A 257 14.59 -0.09 -19.84
C ASN A 257 13.16 0.14 -19.33
N ASP A 258 12.98 0.23 -18.00
CA ASP A 258 11.66 0.36 -17.34
C ASP A 258 10.64 -0.71 -17.75
N VAL A 259 11.13 -1.92 -18.06
CA VAL A 259 10.30 -3.09 -18.32
C VAL A 259 10.42 -4.06 -17.15
N TYR A 260 9.27 -4.48 -16.63
CA TYR A 260 9.17 -5.37 -15.50
C TYR A 260 8.36 -6.62 -15.87
N LEU A 261 8.77 -7.77 -15.37
CA LEU A 261 7.99 -9.00 -15.40
C LEU A 261 7.53 -9.31 -13.98
N THR A 262 6.22 -9.35 -13.76
CA THR A 262 5.61 -9.59 -12.45
C THR A 262 4.66 -10.77 -12.51
N PRO A 263 4.29 -11.38 -11.37
CA PRO A 263 3.11 -12.24 -11.35
C PRO A 263 1.86 -11.35 -11.41
N TYR A 264 0.67 -11.96 -11.52
CA TYR A 264 -0.59 -11.24 -11.54
C TYR A 264 -0.76 -10.57 -10.16
N PRO A 265 -0.79 -9.24 -10.08
CA PRO A 265 -0.78 -8.55 -8.79
C PRO A 265 -2.07 -8.81 -8.01
N THR A 266 -1.99 -8.77 -6.69
CA THR A 266 -3.19 -8.56 -5.86
C THR A 266 -3.72 -7.15 -6.06
N ASP A 267 -4.97 -6.95 -5.66
CA ASP A 267 -5.66 -5.67 -5.70
C ASP A 267 -4.90 -4.52 -5.01
N GLU A 268 -4.18 -4.81 -3.91
CA GLU A 268 -3.33 -3.85 -3.19
C GLU A 268 -2.00 -3.60 -3.90
N GLU A 269 -1.36 -4.64 -4.41
CA GLU A 269 -0.12 -4.55 -5.18
C GLU A 269 -0.36 -3.74 -6.47
N TYR A 270 -1.51 -3.94 -7.10
CA TYR A 270 -1.93 -3.21 -8.29
C TYR A 270 -2.02 -1.71 -8.01
N LEU A 271 -2.75 -1.31 -6.96
CA LEU A 271 -2.93 0.10 -6.63
C LEU A 271 -1.59 0.75 -6.26
N GLY A 272 -0.78 0.09 -5.43
CA GLY A 272 0.46 0.66 -4.89
C GLY A 272 1.64 0.65 -5.87
N TYR A 273 1.90 -0.46 -6.55
CA TYR A 273 3.11 -0.65 -7.37
C TYR A 273 2.89 -0.52 -8.86
N LEU A 274 1.64 -0.51 -9.35
CA LEU A 274 1.36 -0.27 -10.77
C LEU A 274 0.74 1.12 -10.96
N ILE A 275 -0.43 1.37 -10.37
CA ILE A 275 -1.15 2.63 -10.59
C ILE A 275 -0.43 3.81 -9.94
N ALA A 276 -0.18 3.75 -8.63
CA ALA A 276 0.49 4.83 -7.90
C ALA A 276 1.95 5.01 -8.33
N ALA A 277 2.64 3.92 -8.72
CA ALA A 277 4.00 3.94 -9.24
C ALA A 277 4.12 4.46 -10.68
N GLY A 278 3.02 4.49 -11.44
CA GLY A 278 3.00 5.13 -12.75
C GLY A 278 3.26 4.27 -13.96
N VAL A 279 2.93 2.99 -13.87
CA VAL A 279 2.98 2.09 -15.01
C VAL A 279 2.07 2.65 -16.10
N LYS A 280 2.63 2.83 -17.31
CA LYS A 280 1.91 3.38 -18.46
C LYS A 280 1.28 2.29 -19.32
N GLN A 281 1.87 1.10 -19.30
CA GLN A 281 1.41 -0.05 -20.06
C GLN A 281 1.44 -1.32 -19.22
N VAL A 282 0.34 -2.07 -19.26
CA VAL A 282 0.27 -3.45 -18.76
C VAL A 282 0.09 -4.41 -19.92
N VAL A 283 0.85 -5.49 -19.92
CA VAL A 283 0.80 -6.57 -20.91
C VAL A 283 0.48 -7.89 -20.20
N CYS A 284 -0.74 -8.38 -20.39
CA CYS A 284 -1.21 -9.62 -19.80
C CYS A 284 -0.92 -10.78 -20.76
N VAL A 285 -0.06 -11.70 -20.35
CA VAL A 285 0.28 -12.91 -21.14
C VAL A 285 -0.46 -14.15 -20.67
N LEU A 286 -1.50 -13.97 -19.84
CA LEU A 286 -2.35 -15.04 -19.34
C LEU A 286 -3.15 -15.68 -20.48
N GLU A 287 -3.26 -17.00 -20.46
CA GLU A 287 -4.14 -17.73 -21.36
C GLU A 287 -5.56 -17.78 -20.81
N PRO A 288 -6.59 -17.52 -21.63
CA PRO A 288 -7.98 -17.70 -21.24
C PRO A 288 -8.37 -19.20 -21.30
N THR A 289 -7.62 -20.06 -20.62
CA THR A 289 -7.81 -21.53 -20.66
C THR A 289 -9.10 -21.97 -19.98
N ASP A 290 -9.58 -21.19 -19.02
CA ASP A 290 -10.82 -21.42 -18.30
C ASP A 290 -11.63 -20.12 -18.13
N SER A 291 -12.87 -20.28 -17.63
CA SER A 291 -13.78 -19.15 -17.41
C SER A 291 -13.25 -18.13 -16.39
N GLU A 292 -12.45 -18.56 -15.42
CA GLU A 292 -11.91 -17.69 -14.39
C GLU A 292 -10.79 -16.81 -14.95
N ALA A 293 -9.86 -17.40 -15.70
CA ALA A 293 -8.80 -16.67 -16.40
C ALA A 293 -9.38 -15.67 -17.41
N ALA A 294 -10.41 -16.06 -18.16
CA ALA A 294 -11.10 -15.17 -19.09
C ALA A 294 -11.77 -13.99 -18.37
N GLN A 295 -12.45 -14.24 -17.24
CA GLN A 295 -13.04 -13.19 -16.42
C GLN A 295 -12.00 -12.24 -15.85
N ARG A 296 -10.85 -12.75 -15.38
CA ARG A 296 -9.74 -11.93 -14.88
C ARG A 296 -9.21 -10.98 -15.93
N ILE A 297 -8.93 -11.47 -17.15
CA ILE A 297 -8.46 -10.64 -18.27
C ILE A 297 -9.46 -9.51 -18.58
N GLN A 298 -10.76 -9.84 -18.65
CA GLN A 298 -11.80 -8.86 -18.94
C GLN A 298 -11.96 -7.82 -17.81
N GLN A 299 -11.91 -8.25 -16.55
CA GLN A 299 -11.99 -7.36 -15.40
C GLN A 299 -10.77 -6.43 -15.33
N GLU A 300 -9.59 -6.96 -15.59
CA GLU A 300 -8.35 -6.19 -15.64
C GLU A 300 -8.39 -5.12 -16.72
N GLU A 301 -8.78 -5.48 -17.95
CA GLU A 301 -8.93 -4.52 -19.06
C GLU A 301 -9.89 -3.39 -18.69
N LYS A 302 -11.06 -3.74 -18.14
CA LYS A 302 -12.06 -2.76 -17.68
C LYS A 302 -11.47 -1.84 -16.62
N THR A 303 -10.73 -2.40 -15.65
CA THR A 303 -10.14 -1.66 -14.54
C THR A 303 -9.08 -0.69 -15.04
N LEU A 304 -8.11 -1.16 -15.83
CA LEU A 304 -7.05 -0.32 -16.37
C LEU A 304 -7.57 0.81 -17.25
N LYS A 305 -8.65 0.56 -18.00
CA LYS A 305 -9.34 1.60 -18.77
C LYS A 305 -9.86 2.72 -17.88
N VAL A 306 -10.39 2.41 -16.70
CA VAL A 306 -10.83 3.41 -15.71
C VAL A 306 -9.65 4.27 -15.25
N TYR A 307 -8.45 3.70 -15.12
CA TYR A 307 -7.23 4.41 -14.73
C TYR A 307 -6.46 5.03 -15.91
N GLN A 308 -6.96 4.93 -17.15
CA GLN A 308 -6.28 5.39 -18.37
C GLN A 308 -4.88 4.80 -18.57
N ILE A 309 -4.68 3.56 -18.13
CA ILE A 309 -3.45 2.80 -18.38
C ILE A 309 -3.65 1.95 -19.62
N ALA A 310 -2.67 1.95 -20.51
CA ALA A 310 -2.74 1.15 -21.72
C ALA A 310 -2.66 -0.34 -21.38
N TYR A 311 -3.50 -1.14 -22.03
CA TYR A 311 -3.58 -2.59 -21.80
C TYR A 311 -3.38 -3.35 -23.10
N LEU A 312 -2.64 -4.45 -23.02
CA LEU A 312 -2.46 -5.39 -24.12
C LEU A 312 -2.62 -6.81 -23.59
N SER A 313 -3.69 -7.50 -23.99
CA SER A 313 -3.79 -8.95 -23.81
C SER A 313 -3.03 -9.63 -24.95
N TYR A 314 -2.01 -10.41 -24.61
CA TYR A 314 -1.22 -11.20 -25.55
C TYR A 314 -0.95 -12.60 -24.96
N PRO A 315 -1.96 -13.50 -25.00
CA PRO A 315 -1.84 -14.84 -24.44
C PRO A 315 -0.67 -15.62 -25.05
N ILE A 316 0.13 -16.26 -24.19
CA ILE A 316 1.23 -17.13 -24.65
C ILE A 316 0.99 -18.57 -24.15
N PRO A 317 0.79 -19.56 -25.05
CA PRO A 317 0.65 -20.97 -24.71
C PRO A 317 1.75 -21.55 -23.82
N GLU A 318 1.43 -22.48 -22.92
CA GLU A 318 2.46 -23.21 -22.15
C GLU A 318 3.38 -24.05 -23.06
N ALA A 319 2.83 -24.60 -24.15
CA ALA A 319 3.56 -25.42 -25.12
C ALA A 319 3.80 -24.66 -26.44
N LYS A 320 4.97 -24.87 -27.06
CA LYS A 320 5.36 -24.31 -28.37
C LYS A 320 5.24 -22.78 -28.45
N ASN A 321 5.83 -22.08 -27.48
CA ASN A 321 5.70 -20.64 -27.28
C ASN A 321 6.82 -19.77 -27.86
N ASP A 322 7.87 -20.35 -28.44
CA ASP A 322 9.06 -19.58 -28.82
C ASP A 322 8.75 -18.52 -29.90
N LYS A 323 7.80 -18.82 -30.81
CA LYS A 323 7.35 -17.90 -31.85
C LYS A 323 6.51 -16.76 -31.27
N GLU A 324 5.63 -17.08 -30.34
CA GLU A 324 4.74 -16.16 -29.64
C GLU A 324 5.54 -15.21 -28.76
N ILE A 325 6.53 -15.71 -28.03
CA ILE A 325 7.47 -14.90 -27.25
C ILE A 325 8.24 -13.94 -28.17
N ALA A 326 8.80 -14.43 -29.28
CA ALA A 326 9.51 -13.57 -30.23
C ALA A 326 8.60 -12.45 -30.77
N ALA A 327 7.35 -12.77 -31.12
CA ALA A 327 6.37 -11.81 -31.58
C ALA A 327 5.92 -10.82 -30.49
N LEU A 328 5.82 -11.26 -29.23
CA LEU A 328 5.61 -10.37 -28.08
C LEU A 328 6.74 -9.35 -28.00
N LEU A 329 8.00 -9.80 -28.03
CA LEU A 329 9.17 -8.93 -27.89
C LEU A 329 9.26 -7.86 -29.00
N GLU A 330 8.81 -8.16 -30.21
CA GLU A 330 8.68 -7.14 -31.27
C GLU A 330 7.69 -6.05 -30.87
N LYS A 331 6.52 -6.44 -30.36
CA LYS A 331 5.48 -5.49 -29.94
C LYS A 331 5.93 -4.61 -28.78
N LEU A 332 6.71 -5.14 -27.84
CA LEU A 332 7.14 -4.39 -26.65
C LEU A 332 7.99 -3.15 -26.96
N ARG A 333 8.61 -3.08 -28.15
CA ARG A 333 9.53 -1.98 -28.51
C ARG A 333 8.85 -0.61 -28.53
N ASP A 334 7.63 -0.57 -29.03
CA ASP A 334 6.91 0.66 -29.32
C ASP A 334 5.88 1.00 -28.22
N LEU A 335 5.81 0.19 -27.17
CA LEU A 335 4.85 0.40 -26.08
C LEU A 335 5.36 1.44 -25.07
N PRO A 336 4.44 2.21 -24.45
CA PRO A 336 4.77 3.20 -23.43
C PRO A 336 5.46 2.57 -22.21
N ARG A 337 6.42 3.30 -21.63
CA ARG A 337 7.16 2.92 -20.41
C ARG A 337 6.89 3.87 -19.24
N PRO A 338 6.88 3.40 -17.97
CA PRO A 338 7.18 2.04 -17.53
C PRO A 338 6.15 0.99 -17.95
N LEU A 339 6.63 -0.20 -18.30
CA LEU A 339 5.84 -1.31 -18.83
C LEU A 339 5.91 -2.52 -17.91
N VAL A 340 4.76 -3.11 -17.61
CA VAL A 340 4.65 -4.35 -16.84
C VAL A 340 4.12 -5.47 -17.72
N ILE A 341 4.85 -6.57 -17.78
CA ILE A 341 4.40 -7.85 -18.33
C ILE A 341 4.01 -8.73 -17.16
N HIS A 342 2.86 -9.40 -17.21
CA HIS A 342 2.50 -10.33 -16.17
C HIS A 342 1.76 -11.57 -16.67
N ARG A 343 1.96 -12.67 -15.95
CA ARG A 343 1.15 -13.91 -16.00
C ARG A 343 0.72 -14.24 -14.57
N PHE A 344 -0.10 -15.26 -14.37
CA PHE A 344 -0.61 -15.61 -13.03
C PHE A 344 0.51 -15.81 -11.99
N PHE A 345 1.56 -16.55 -12.36
CA PHE A 345 2.80 -16.70 -11.60
C PHE A 345 3.97 -16.13 -12.42
N SER A 346 5.09 -15.81 -11.77
CA SER A 346 6.28 -15.26 -12.46
C SER A 346 7.52 -16.15 -12.41
N ASP A 347 7.37 -17.38 -11.92
CA ASP A 347 8.46 -18.33 -11.70
C ASP A 347 8.34 -19.63 -12.52
N GLN A 348 7.40 -19.70 -13.48
CA GLN A 348 7.18 -20.87 -14.32
C GLN A 348 8.17 -20.90 -15.51
N PRO A 349 8.28 -22.04 -16.22
CA PRO A 349 9.24 -22.17 -17.33
C PRO A 349 9.04 -21.13 -18.43
N ILE A 350 7.81 -20.68 -18.65
CA ILE A 350 7.50 -19.70 -19.70
C ILE A 350 8.02 -18.30 -19.36
N GLU A 351 7.95 -17.87 -18.10
CA GLU A 351 8.50 -16.57 -17.70
C GLU A 351 10.01 -16.57 -17.80
N LYS A 352 10.67 -17.67 -17.39
CA LYS A 352 12.13 -17.81 -17.57
C LYS A 352 12.52 -17.67 -19.04
N LYS A 353 11.77 -18.30 -19.94
CA LYS A 353 11.97 -18.14 -21.39
C LYS A 353 11.76 -16.69 -21.85
N ILE A 354 10.74 -15.99 -21.35
CA ILE A 354 10.50 -14.57 -21.66
C ILE A 354 11.68 -13.72 -21.20
N VAL A 355 12.17 -13.92 -19.96
CA VAL A 355 13.34 -13.22 -19.41
C VAL A 355 14.58 -13.46 -20.28
N GLU A 356 14.87 -14.73 -20.60
CA GLU A 356 16.03 -15.11 -21.42
C GLU A 356 15.94 -14.51 -22.84
N ALA A 357 14.78 -14.61 -23.48
CA ALA A 357 14.56 -14.07 -24.82
C ALA A 357 14.65 -12.53 -24.83
N TYR A 358 14.11 -11.86 -23.81
CA TYR A 358 14.22 -10.41 -23.65
C TYR A 358 15.69 -9.99 -23.50
N ARG A 359 16.43 -10.61 -22.57
CA ARG A 359 17.84 -10.28 -22.31
C ARG A 359 18.74 -10.57 -23.50
N LYS A 360 18.49 -11.66 -24.24
CA LYS A 360 19.20 -11.97 -25.48
C LYS A 360 18.99 -10.89 -26.54
N ARG A 361 17.83 -10.26 -26.57
CA ARG A 361 17.45 -9.28 -27.59
C ARG A 361 17.81 -7.84 -27.22
N PHE A 362 17.61 -7.44 -25.97
CA PHE A 362 17.72 -6.05 -25.52
C PHE A 362 18.88 -5.82 -24.54
N GLY A 363 19.61 -6.89 -24.17
CA GLY A 363 20.69 -6.82 -23.19
C GLY A 363 20.19 -7.04 -21.75
N ASN A 364 21.15 -7.14 -20.83
CA ASN A 364 20.84 -7.18 -19.39
C ASN A 364 20.52 -5.78 -18.87
N PRO A 365 19.71 -5.67 -17.80
CA PRO A 365 19.51 -4.39 -17.13
C PRO A 365 20.87 -3.81 -16.69
N THR A 366 21.16 -2.59 -17.14
CA THR A 366 22.22 -1.77 -16.56
C THR A 366 21.66 -1.19 -15.27
N TYR A 367 22.08 -1.73 -14.13
CA TYR A 367 21.80 -1.08 -12.84
C TYR A 367 22.58 0.23 -12.80
N PRO A 368 21.94 1.39 -12.63
CA PRO A 368 22.66 2.56 -12.15
C PRO A 368 23.21 2.21 -10.76
N ASN A 369 24.54 2.28 -10.61
CA ASN A 369 25.23 2.12 -9.33
C ASN A 369 24.75 3.14 -8.29
#